data_AF-A0A821IJD5-F1
#
_entry.id   AF-A0A821IJD5-F1
#
_cell.length_a   1.000
_cell.length_b   1.000
_cell.length_c   1.000
_cell.angle_alpha   90.00
_cell.angle_beta   90.00
_cell.angle_gamma   90.00
#
_symmetry.space_group_name_H-M   'P 1'
#
loop_
_entity.id
_entity.type
_entity.pdbx_description
1 polymer ?
#
loop_
_entity_poly.entity_id
_entity_poly.type
_entity_poly.pdbx_seq_one_letter_code
_entity_poly.pdbx_strand_id
1 'polypeptide(L)'
;LITAQTLSYEELIDRSNATLQQFILNTVAKFTRIRRLISIHSHSMFLANYNTQFSIPHVNNNDTHIEFSSLPMIIDNCSCVINNECKKSIGLYSYDDQQLIFEIPNLYISCSIIQGVLESSLECFFSQSCLDIVQWYIISTESIEIPILNASNTRFLPETPISVLLDSFMIEQWGHHIQYDQYFNQCATKLCSYTLISRPHSLYVITVLVSLFCGLSIAWRIILLIIIRFLRNLMRPKILPTTDTLTSRHVRFINHIRYVWQSLMNKLLKFNVFENEATWNNECHLRTEILATRIYILCLGISISILIVYTLLIIQTHLIIINNPSLIEFEDLQKNSKYSSTLNCPCQNISIEYKF
;
A
#
# COMPACT_ATOMS: atom_id res chain seq x y z
N LEU A 1 -5.40 -8.52 -9.26
CA LEU A 1 -4.95 -7.72 -8.09
C LEU A 1 -6.16 -7.26 -7.28
N ILE A 2 -6.02 -6.95 -5.99
CA ILE A 2 -7.11 -6.38 -5.15
C ILE A 2 -6.67 -5.03 -4.55
N THR A 3 -7.28 -3.94 -4.99
CA THR A 3 -6.92 -2.55 -4.66
C THR A 3 -8.16 -1.68 -4.44
N ALA A 4 -8.38 -1.22 -3.20
CA ALA A 4 -9.47 -0.29 -2.88
C ALA A 4 -9.13 1.18 -3.22
N GLN A 5 -7.85 1.49 -3.39
CA GLN A 5 -7.33 2.81 -3.79
C GLN A 5 -6.42 2.65 -5.01
N THR A 6 -6.31 3.71 -5.79
CA THR A 6 -5.37 3.83 -6.92
C THR A 6 -3.95 3.82 -6.36
N LEU A 7 -3.14 2.84 -6.75
CA LEU A 7 -1.73 2.76 -6.39
C LEU A 7 -0.88 3.64 -7.32
N SER A 8 0.27 4.11 -6.85
CA SER A 8 1.34 4.59 -7.74
C SER A 8 1.85 3.48 -8.67
N TYR A 9 2.59 3.87 -9.70
CA TYR A 9 3.37 2.96 -10.53
C TYR A 9 4.34 2.09 -9.72
N GLU A 10 5.03 2.67 -8.74
CA GLU A 10 6.00 1.98 -7.89
C GLU A 10 5.31 0.97 -6.95
N GLU A 11 4.26 1.40 -6.23
CA GLU A 11 3.48 0.50 -5.37
C GLU A 11 2.79 -0.62 -6.17
N LEU A 12 2.36 -0.35 -7.40
CA LEU A 12 1.80 -1.37 -8.28
C LEU A 12 2.87 -2.40 -8.67
N ILE A 13 4.07 -1.97 -9.04
CA ILE A 13 5.19 -2.85 -9.38
C ILE A 13 5.59 -3.70 -8.18
N ASP A 14 5.83 -3.10 -7.02
CA ASP A 14 6.25 -3.82 -5.81
C ASP A 14 5.19 -4.83 -5.37
N ARG A 15 3.92 -4.42 -5.36
CA ARG A 15 2.82 -5.30 -4.97
C ARG A 15 2.53 -6.39 -6.00
N SER A 16 2.71 -6.10 -7.30
CA SER A 16 2.62 -7.11 -8.37
C SER A 16 3.76 -8.14 -8.24
N ASN A 17 5.00 -7.68 -8.10
CA ASN A 17 6.18 -8.53 -7.90
C ASN A 17 6.06 -9.40 -6.64
N ALA A 18 5.63 -8.84 -5.51
CA ALA A 18 5.38 -9.61 -4.29
C ALA A 18 4.27 -10.65 -4.46
N THR A 19 3.18 -10.30 -5.16
CA THR A 19 2.09 -11.25 -5.47
C THR A 19 2.56 -12.36 -6.41
N LEU A 20 3.36 -12.03 -7.43
CA LEU A 20 3.95 -12.97 -8.39
C LEU A 20 4.93 -13.92 -7.70
N GLN A 21 5.84 -13.41 -6.86
CA GLN A 21 6.76 -14.24 -6.07
C GLN A 21 6.01 -15.19 -5.14
N GLN A 22 4.98 -14.71 -4.43
CA GLN A 22 4.13 -15.57 -3.61
C GLN A 22 3.38 -16.61 -4.45
N PHE A 23 2.88 -16.26 -5.64
CA PHE A 23 2.26 -17.22 -6.56
C PHE A 23 3.24 -18.29 -7.00
N ILE A 24 4.44 -17.91 -7.44
CA ILE A 24 5.50 -18.84 -7.89
C ILE A 24 5.86 -19.81 -6.75
N LEU A 25 6.24 -19.29 -5.57
CA LEU A 25 6.65 -20.12 -4.43
C LEU A 25 5.56 -21.10 -3.99
N ASN A 26 4.31 -20.64 -3.87
CA ASN A 26 3.19 -21.51 -3.50
C ASN A 26 2.87 -22.54 -4.58
N THR A 27 3.02 -22.20 -5.85
CA THR A 27 2.68 -23.09 -6.97
C THR A 27 3.76 -24.16 -7.16
N VAL A 28 5.05 -23.79 -7.09
CA VAL A 28 6.18 -24.76 -7.04
C VAL A 28 5.98 -25.72 -5.86
N ALA A 29 5.79 -25.21 -4.64
CA ALA A 29 5.64 -26.07 -3.46
C ALA A 29 4.45 -27.05 -3.56
N LYS A 30 3.32 -26.62 -4.14
CA LYS A 30 2.18 -27.50 -4.43
C LYS A 30 2.51 -28.54 -5.51
N PHE A 31 3.13 -28.13 -6.60
CA PHE A 31 3.48 -29.01 -7.72
C PHE A 31 4.50 -30.07 -7.31
N THR A 32 5.61 -29.71 -6.67
CA THR A 32 6.60 -30.68 -6.18
C THR A 32 5.99 -31.65 -5.14
N ARG A 33 5.01 -31.21 -4.34
CA ARG A 33 4.25 -32.12 -3.46
C ARG A 33 3.38 -33.11 -4.24
N ILE A 34 2.69 -32.65 -5.29
CA ILE A 34 1.91 -33.53 -6.19
C ILE A 34 2.82 -34.50 -6.95
N ARG A 35 3.96 -34.02 -7.48
CA ARG A 35 4.99 -34.83 -8.15
C ARG A 35 5.52 -35.96 -7.27
N ARG A 36 5.75 -35.69 -5.98
CA ARG A 36 6.13 -36.73 -4.99
C ARG A 36 5.02 -37.74 -4.73
N LEU A 37 3.75 -37.31 -4.63
CA LEU A 37 2.62 -38.24 -4.49
C LEU A 37 2.45 -39.13 -5.73
N ILE A 38 2.57 -38.57 -6.94
CA ILE A 38 2.51 -39.34 -8.20
C ILE A 38 3.64 -40.37 -8.25
N SER A 39 4.88 -40.00 -7.89
CA SER A 39 6.01 -40.93 -7.81
C SER A 39 5.77 -42.06 -6.80
N ILE A 40 5.24 -41.77 -5.61
CA ILE A 40 4.89 -42.81 -4.62
C ILE A 40 3.82 -43.76 -5.19
N HIS A 41 2.81 -43.25 -5.89
CA HIS A 41 1.80 -44.10 -6.54
C HIS A 41 2.35 -44.91 -7.72
N SER A 42 3.31 -44.38 -8.50
CA SER A 42 3.91 -45.10 -9.63
C SER A 42 4.91 -46.20 -9.23
N HIS A 43 5.17 -46.37 -7.93
CA HIS A 43 5.86 -47.52 -7.34
C HIS A 43 4.91 -48.46 -6.59
N SER A 44 3.59 -48.32 -6.74
CA SER A 44 2.62 -49.21 -6.12
C SER A 44 2.26 -50.39 -7.04
N MET A 45 2.33 -51.61 -6.49
CA MET A 45 2.18 -52.87 -7.23
C MET A 45 0.87 -52.97 -8.04
N PHE A 46 -0.19 -52.29 -7.61
CA PHE A 46 -1.49 -52.24 -8.31
C PHE A 46 -1.45 -51.50 -9.66
N LEU A 47 -0.49 -50.60 -9.89
CA LEU A 47 -0.28 -49.91 -11.17
C LEU A 47 0.93 -50.44 -11.95
N ALA A 48 1.74 -51.29 -11.31
CA ALA A 48 2.99 -51.81 -11.84
C ALA A 48 2.82 -52.80 -13.02
N ASN A 49 1.65 -53.45 -13.12
CA ASN A 49 1.37 -54.51 -14.10
C ASN A 49 1.33 -54.07 -15.58
N TYR A 50 1.38 -52.75 -15.83
CA TYR A 50 1.59 -52.15 -17.16
C TYR A 50 2.83 -51.23 -17.23
N ASN A 51 3.53 -51.02 -16.09
CA ASN A 51 4.56 -49.99 -15.94
C ASN A 51 5.87 -50.60 -15.43
N THR A 52 6.53 -51.38 -16.30
CA THR A 52 7.93 -51.86 -16.28
C THR A 52 8.47 -52.62 -15.05
N GLN A 53 7.87 -52.50 -13.87
CA GLN A 53 8.39 -53.01 -12.60
C GLN A 53 8.29 -54.53 -12.45
N PHE A 54 7.32 -55.15 -13.13
CA PHE A 54 7.16 -56.59 -13.16
C PHE A 54 6.89 -57.10 -14.57
N SER A 55 7.51 -58.22 -14.93
CA SER A 55 7.09 -59.02 -16.08
C SER A 55 6.16 -60.16 -15.64
N ILE A 56 5.09 -60.35 -16.40
CA ILE A 56 4.27 -61.58 -16.36
C ILE A 56 5.02 -62.61 -17.22
N PRO A 57 5.38 -63.79 -16.71
CA PRO A 57 6.01 -64.83 -17.52
C PRO A 57 5.04 -65.39 -18.57
N HIS A 58 5.59 -65.97 -19.64
CA HIS A 58 4.79 -66.53 -20.72
C HIS A 58 3.88 -67.65 -20.20
N VAL A 59 2.56 -67.44 -20.24
CA VAL A 59 1.57 -68.48 -19.92
C VAL A 59 1.71 -69.62 -20.93
N ASN A 60 1.97 -70.83 -20.45
CA ASN A 60 1.96 -72.03 -21.27
C ASN A 60 0.52 -72.49 -21.50
N ASN A 61 0.14 -72.75 -22.76
CA ASN A 61 -1.23 -73.10 -23.14
C ASN A 61 -1.73 -74.47 -22.60
N ASN A 62 -0.90 -75.21 -21.86
CA ASN A 62 -1.22 -76.54 -21.33
C ASN A 62 -1.54 -76.53 -19.82
N ASP A 63 -1.32 -75.42 -19.11
CA ASP A 63 -1.49 -75.35 -17.66
C ASP A 63 -2.94 -75.00 -17.27
N THR A 64 -3.52 -75.75 -16.35
CA THR A 64 -4.92 -75.55 -15.89
C THR A 64 -5.08 -74.40 -14.89
N HIS A 65 -3.99 -73.72 -14.53
CA HIS A 65 -3.96 -72.61 -13.58
C HIS A 65 -3.04 -71.50 -14.10
N ILE A 66 -3.51 -70.26 -14.09
CA ILE A 66 -2.71 -69.09 -14.41
C ILE A 66 -1.98 -68.65 -13.13
N GLU A 67 -0.70 -68.97 -13.01
CA GLU A 67 0.12 -68.47 -11.91
C GLU A 67 0.59 -67.04 -12.20
N PHE A 68 -0.03 -66.06 -11.54
CA PHE A 68 0.38 -64.66 -11.57
C PHE A 68 1.65 -64.42 -10.74
N SER A 69 2.77 -64.94 -11.22
CA SER A 69 4.11 -64.63 -10.70
C SER A 69 4.62 -63.32 -11.32
N SER A 70 5.11 -62.40 -10.49
CA SER A 70 5.57 -61.08 -10.90
C SER A 70 7.07 -60.94 -10.66
N LEU A 71 7.88 -61.14 -11.72
CA LEU A 71 9.34 -61.07 -11.62
C LEU A 71 9.81 -59.62 -11.53
N PRO A 72 10.69 -59.25 -10.56
CA PRO A 72 11.14 -57.86 -10.40
C PRO A 72 12.00 -57.42 -11.58
N MET A 73 11.82 -56.16 -12.01
CA MET A 73 12.72 -55.52 -12.97
C MET A 73 14.14 -55.46 -12.39
N ILE A 74 15.13 -55.93 -13.17
CA ILE A 74 16.56 -55.84 -12.84
C ILE A 74 17.23 -55.00 -13.92
N ILE A 75 17.88 -53.92 -13.51
CA ILE A 75 18.59 -52.97 -14.38
C ILE A 75 20.07 -53.04 -13.97
N ASP A 76 20.94 -53.54 -14.86
CA ASP A 76 22.38 -53.70 -14.62
C ASP A 76 22.74 -54.26 -13.23
N ASN A 77 22.15 -55.44 -12.93
CA ASN A 77 22.27 -56.18 -11.67
C ASN A 77 21.72 -55.47 -10.41
N CYS A 78 21.04 -54.33 -10.58
CA CYS A 78 20.29 -53.63 -9.52
C CYS A 78 18.80 -53.98 -9.63
N SER A 79 18.22 -54.53 -8.55
CA SER A 79 16.81 -54.97 -8.52
C SER A 79 15.88 -53.87 -8.01
N CYS A 80 14.85 -53.54 -8.80
CA CYS A 80 13.86 -52.50 -8.53
C CYS A 80 12.89 -52.79 -7.36
N VAL A 81 13.02 -53.96 -6.71
CA VAL A 81 12.33 -54.29 -5.44
C VAL A 81 13.25 -54.08 -4.23
N ILE A 82 14.57 -53.96 -4.44
CA ILE A 82 15.57 -53.73 -3.38
C ILE A 82 16.03 -52.27 -3.36
N ASN A 83 16.17 -51.65 -4.53
CA ASN A 83 16.53 -50.24 -4.67
C ASN A 83 15.70 -49.60 -5.79
N ASN A 84 15.03 -48.48 -5.51
CA ASN A 84 14.24 -47.76 -6.52
C ASN A 84 15.09 -46.80 -7.37
N GLU A 85 16.35 -46.57 -6.98
CA GLU A 85 17.32 -45.70 -7.70
C GLU A 85 18.10 -46.45 -8.80
N CYS A 86 17.75 -47.71 -9.12
CA CYS A 86 18.35 -48.42 -10.24
C CYS A 86 17.98 -47.71 -11.55
N LYS A 87 19.01 -47.34 -12.33
CA LYS A 87 18.85 -46.71 -13.65
C LYS A 87 19.95 -47.14 -14.63
N LYS A 88 19.65 -47.05 -15.93
CA LYS A 88 20.56 -47.35 -17.04
C LYS A 88 20.32 -46.37 -18.19
N SER A 89 21.38 -46.01 -18.90
CA SER A 89 21.31 -45.16 -20.09
C SER A 89 20.53 -45.83 -21.23
N ILE A 90 19.69 -45.07 -21.92
CA ILE A 90 18.94 -45.57 -23.08
C ILE A 90 19.86 -45.59 -24.30
N GLY A 91 19.90 -46.72 -24.97
CA GLY A 91 20.67 -46.92 -26.18
C GLY A 91 19.87 -47.60 -27.28
N LEU A 92 20.34 -47.42 -28.50
CA LEU A 92 19.93 -48.16 -29.68
C LEU A 92 20.86 -49.38 -29.78
N TYR A 93 20.28 -50.58 -29.89
CA TYR A 93 21.03 -51.84 -29.88
C TYR A 93 20.83 -52.60 -31.20
N SER A 94 21.85 -53.32 -31.65
CA SER A 94 21.75 -54.23 -32.80
C SER A 94 20.79 -55.37 -32.49
N TYR A 95 19.91 -55.69 -33.43
CA TYR A 95 18.93 -56.78 -33.27
C TYR A 95 19.62 -58.14 -33.18
N ASP A 96 20.68 -58.35 -33.96
CA ASP A 96 21.34 -59.65 -34.11
C ASP A 96 22.29 -59.97 -32.95
N ASP A 97 23.16 -59.03 -32.58
CA ASP A 97 24.24 -59.23 -31.58
C ASP A 97 23.94 -58.60 -30.20
N GLN A 98 22.82 -57.89 -30.04
CA GLN A 98 22.49 -57.09 -28.84
C GLN A 98 23.56 -56.05 -28.41
N GLN A 99 24.50 -55.71 -29.31
CA GLN A 99 25.53 -54.70 -29.05
C GLN A 99 24.95 -53.28 -29.11
N LEU A 100 25.44 -52.41 -28.23
CA LEU A 100 25.10 -50.98 -28.20
C LEU A 100 25.67 -50.28 -29.44
N ILE A 101 24.79 -49.72 -30.27
CA ILE A 101 25.13 -48.95 -31.47
C ILE A 101 25.36 -47.47 -31.12
N PHE A 102 24.43 -46.91 -30.34
CA PHE A 102 24.42 -45.50 -29.96
C PHE A 102 23.75 -45.32 -28.60
N GLU A 103 24.38 -44.56 -27.71
CA GLU A 103 23.80 -44.16 -26.42
C GLU A 103 23.19 -42.77 -26.57
N ILE A 104 21.93 -42.59 -26.15
CA ILE A 104 21.23 -41.31 -26.27
C ILE A 104 21.66 -40.43 -25.07
N PRO A 105 22.31 -39.26 -25.30
CA PRO A 105 22.92 -38.47 -24.23
C PRO A 105 21.95 -38.10 -23.10
N ASN A 106 22.33 -38.44 -21.87
CA ASN A 106 21.59 -38.17 -20.64
C ASN A 106 20.10 -38.57 -20.70
N LEU A 107 19.77 -39.69 -21.36
CA LEU A 107 18.43 -40.30 -21.37
C LEU A 107 18.47 -41.64 -20.63
N TYR A 108 17.57 -41.88 -19.67
CA TYR A 108 17.62 -43.02 -18.75
C TYR A 108 16.30 -43.81 -18.65
N ILE A 109 16.41 -45.13 -18.60
CA ILE A 109 15.41 -46.00 -17.96
C ILE A 109 15.74 -46.15 -16.48
N SER A 110 14.71 -46.13 -15.63
CA SER A 110 14.82 -46.37 -14.18
C SER A 110 13.63 -47.22 -13.72
N CYS A 111 13.58 -47.62 -12.45
CA CYS A 111 12.53 -48.47 -11.86
C CYS A 111 11.08 -47.95 -11.99
N SER A 112 10.87 -46.72 -12.43
CA SER A 112 9.58 -46.23 -12.90
C SER A 112 9.83 -45.35 -14.12
N ILE A 113 8.98 -45.44 -15.15
CA ILE A 113 9.07 -44.58 -16.35
C ILE A 113 9.13 -43.10 -15.97
N ILE A 114 8.34 -42.70 -14.95
CA ILE A 114 8.33 -41.33 -14.42
C ILE A 114 9.69 -40.95 -13.82
N GLN A 115 10.36 -41.87 -13.12
CA GLN A 115 11.68 -41.63 -12.52
C GLN A 115 12.76 -41.51 -13.61
N GLY A 116 12.76 -42.41 -14.60
CA GLY A 116 13.69 -42.34 -15.74
C GLY A 116 13.56 -41.03 -16.51
N VAL A 117 12.32 -40.60 -16.83
CA VAL A 117 12.07 -39.30 -17.46
C VAL A 117 12.53 -38.14 -16.57
N LEU A 118 12.29 -38.18 -15.25
CA LEU A 118 12.72 -37.11 -14.32
C LEU A 118 14.26 -37.01 -14.15
N GLU A 119 14.96 -38.12 -14.31
CA GLU A 119 16.43 -38.22 -14.23
C GLU A 119 17.11 -37.92 -15.57
N SER A 120 16.37 -38.02 -16.68
CA SER A 120 16.83 -37.69 -18.03
C SER A 120 16.89 -36.18 -18.27
N SER A 121 17.63 -35.76 -19.29
CA SER A 121 17.70 -34.38 -19.80
C SER A 121 16.97 -34.23 -21.14
N LEU A 122 17.09 -33.05 -21.77
CA LEU A 122 16.67 -32.81 -23.16
C LEU A 122 17.88 -32.62 -24.11
N GLU A 123 19.09 -33.00 -23.71
CA GLU A 123 20.35 -32.72 -24.42
C GLU A 123 20.29 -33.07 -25.92
N CYS A 124 19.77 -34.26 -26.27
CA CYS A 124 19.64 -34.70 -27.65
C CYS A 124 18.83 -33.73 -28.53
N PHE A 125 17.83 -33.04 -27.97
CA PHE A 125 17.00 -32.06 -28.70
C PHE A 125 17.73 -30.74 -29.02
N PHE A 126 18.89 -30.49 -28.43
CA PHE A 126 19.77 -29.37 -28.80
C PHE A 126 20.80 -29.76 -29.89
N SER A 127 20.80 -31.02 -30.35
CA SER A 127 21.81 -31.56 -31.27
C SER A 127 21.16 -32.24 -32.48
N GLN A 128 21.23 -31.60 -33.65
CA GLN A 128 20.68 -32.15 -34.89
C GLN A 128 21.24 -33.56 -35.18
N SER A 129 22.53 -33.79 -35.00
CA SER A 129 23.15 -35.10 -35.25
C SER A 129 22.68 -36.19 -34.27
N CYS A 130 22.21 -35.83 -33.07
CA CYS A 130 21.56 -36.78 -32.17
C CYS A 130 20.15 -37.13 -32.67
N LEU A 131 19.37 -36.11 -33.07
CA LEU A 131 18.04 -36.30 -33.64
C LEU A 131 18.08 -37.09 -34.96
N ASP A 132 19.04 -36.82 -35.84
CA ASP A 132 19.25 -37.55 -37.11
C ASP A 132 19.44 -39.06 -36.87
N ILE A 133 20.28 -39.42 -35.89
CA ILE A 133 20.52 -40.83 -35.53
C ILE A 133 19.25 -41.44 -34.95
N VAL A 134 18.61 -40.79 -33.98
CA VAL A 134 17.38 -41.31 -33.35
C VAL A 134 16.25 -41.47 -34.38
N GLN A 135 16.10 -40.52 -35.31
CA GLN A 135 15.10 -40.56 -36.39
C GLN A 135 15.38 -41.65 -37.42
N TRP A 136 16.65 -42.02 -37.67
CA TRP A 136 17.00 -43.12 -38.56
C TRP A 136 16.58 -44.49 -37.98
N TYR A 137 16.74 -44.69 -36.66
CA TYR A 137 16.40 -45.95 -35.99
C TYR A 137 14.92 -46.07 -35.60
N ILE A 138 14.21 -44.95 -35.41
CA ILE A 138 12.75 -44.96 -35.24
C ILE A 138 12.11 -45.10 -36.64
N ILE A 139 11.81 -46.35 -37.03
CA ILE A 139 11.15 -46.70 -38.29
C ILE A 139 9.69 -46.22 -38.27
N SER A 140 9.49 -44.93 -38.51
CA SER A 140 8.20 -44.28 -38.73
C SER A 140 7.93 -44.14 -40.21
N THR A 141 6.69 -44.42 -40.64
CA THR A 141 6.24 -44.14 -42.02
C THR A 141 6.00 -42.65 -42.27
N GLU A 142 6.00 -41.83 -41.22
CA GLU A 142 5.89 -40.36 -41.29
C GLU A 142 7.15 -39.73 -40.68
N SER A 143 7.82 -38.86 -41.45
CA SER A 143 8.98 -38.10 -40.99
C SER A 143 8.54 -36.99 -40.04
N ILE A 144 8.61 -37.24 -38.74
CA ILE A 144 8.35 -36.23 -37.72
C ILE A 144 9.44 -35.15 -37.80
N GLU A 145 9.09 -33.93 -38.22
CA GLU A 145 9.99 -32.79 -38.15
C GLU A 145 10.12 -32.31 -36.70
N ILE A 146 11.20 -32.71 -36.02
CA ILE A 146 11.51 -32.27 -34.65
C ILE A 146 12.39 -31.00 -34.75
N PRO A 147 11.90 -29.81 -34.34
CA PRO A 147 12.71 -28.60 -34.38
C PRO A 147 13.79 -28.63 -33.29
N ILE A 148 15.03 -28.28 -33.66
CA ILE A 148 16.16 -28.17 -32.73
C ILE A 148 15.87 -27.09 -31.68
N LEU A 149 16.11 -27.38 -30.41
CA LEU A 149 16.07 -26.40 -29.33
C LEU A 149 17.30 -25.48 -29.38
N ASN A 150 17.09 -24.17 -29.26
CA ASN A 150 18.17 -23.19 -29.28
C ASN A 150 18.68 -22.91 -27.87
N ALA A 151 19.91 -23.34 -27.58
CA ALA A 151 20.61 -23.11 -26.30
C ALA A 151 20.76 -21.62 -25.92
N SER A 152 20.67 -20.69 -26.88
CA SER A 152 20.73 -19.24 -26.61
C SER A 152 19.38 -18.64 -26.14
N ASN A 153 18.28 -19.37 -26.28
CA ASN A 153 16.93 -18.90 -25.92
C ASN A 153 16.42 -19.45 -24.57
N THR A 154 17.18 -20.34 -23.93
CA THR A 154 16.86 -20.97 -22.64
C THR A 154 17.81 -20.51 -21.54
N ARG A 155 17.35 -20.51 -20.29
CA ARG A 155 18.20 -20.31 -19.10
C ARG A 155 18.78 -21.62 -18.55
N PHE A 156 18.43 -22.76 -19.12
CA PHE A 156 18.85 -24.08 -18.67
C PHE A 156 19.95 -24.65 -19.58
N LEU A 157 20.88 -25.41 -19.00
CA LEU A 157 21.90 -26.12 -19.78
C LEU A 157 21.28 -27.36 -20.46
N PRO A 158 21.75 -27.81 -21.64
CA PRO A 158 21.19 -28.99 -22.33
C PRO A 158 21.13 -30.25 -21.45
N GLU A 159 22.13 -30.46 -20.59
CA GLU A 159 22.25 -31.59 -19.66
C GLU A 159 21.35 -31.46 -18.42
N THR A 160 20.56 -30.38 -18.29
CA THR A 160 19.69 -30.14 -17.13
C THR A 160 18.62 -31.23 -17.02
N PRO A 161 18.52 -31.93 -15.86
CA PRO A 161 17.50 -32.95 -15.68
C PRO A 161 16.08 -32.38 -15.78
N ILE A 162 15.18 -33.11 -16.42
CA ILE A 162 13.77 -32.78 -16.62
C ILE A 162 13.05 -32.57 -15.28
N SER A 163 13.49 -33.21 -14.19
CA SER A 163 13.03 -32.88 -12.83
C SER A 163 13.27 -31.42 -12.41
N VAL A 164 14.42 -30.83 -12.77
CA VAL A 164 14.75 -29.42 -12.48
C VAL A 164 13.96 -28.49 -13.41
N LEU A 165 13.78 -28.90 -14.67
CA LEU A 165 12.92 -28.18 -15.62
C LEU A 165 11.46 -28.15 -15.11
N LEU A 166 10.92 -29.28 -14.67
CA LEU A 166 9.54 -29.42 -14.17
C LEU A 166 9.31 -28.74 -12.82
N ASP A 167 10.24 -28.83 -11.86
CA ASP A 167 10.15 -28.02 -10.63
C ASP A 167 10.27 -26.50 -10.91
N SER A 168 10.75 -26.13 -12.11
CA SER A 168 10.72 -24.77 -12.67
C SER A 168 9.54 -24.49 -13.62
N PHE A 169 8.57 -25.41 -13.74
CA PHE A 169 7.45 -25.41 -14.70
C PHE A 169 7.82 -25.32 -16.18
N MET A 170 9.08 -25.55 -16.55
CA MET A 170 9.63 -25.31 -17.89
C MET A 170 9.45 -23.86 -18.38
N ILE A 171 9.25 -22.90 -17.44
CA ILE A 171 9.05 -21.48 -17.73
C ILE A 171 10.40 -20.78 -17.78
N GLU A 172 10.83 -20.35 -18.96
CA GLU A 172 12.09 -19.61 -19.19
C GLU A 172 12.10 -18.24 -18.53
N GLN A 173 11.00 -17.49 -18.65
CA GLN A 173 10.85 -16.13 -18.14
C GLN A 173 9.43 -15.93 -17.61
N TRP A 174 9.26 -15.26 -16.47
CA TRP A 174 7.95 -14.84 -15.99
C TRP A 174 7.58 -13.49 -16.59
N GLY A 175 6.28 -13.25 -16.83
CA GLY A 175 5.81 -12.00 -17.44
C GLY A 175 5.95 -10.81 -16.48
N HIS A 176 6.83 -9.87 -16.80
CA HIS A 176 7.07 -8.66 -16.00
C HIS A 176 6.50 -7.37 -16.61
N HIS A 177 5.85 -7.42 -17.79
CA HIS A 177 5.38 -6.23 -18.49
C HIS A 177 4.03 -5.74 -17.95
N ILE A 178 4.07 -4.73 -17.07
CA ILE A 178 2.88 -4.11 -16.46
C ILE A 178 2.53 -2.82 -17.23
N GLN A 179 1.34 -2.76 -17.81
CA GLN A 179 0.85 -1.55 -18.49
C GLN A 179 0.02 -0.70 -17.53
N TYR A 180 0.64 0.36 -17.00
CA TYR A 180 0.06 1.20 -15.96
C TYR A 180 -1.22 1.92 -16.41
N ASP A 181 -1.24 2.42 -17.64
CA ASP A 181 -2.41 3.05 -18.26
C ASP A 181 -3.63 2.12 -18.24
N GLN A 182 -3.43 0.82 -18.50
CA GLN A 182 -4.50 -0.17 -18.43
C GLN A 182 -4.98 -0.39 -16.99
N TYR A 183 -4.06 -0.47 -16.02
CA TYR A 183 -4.39 -0.56 -14.59
C TYR A 183 -5.22 0.65 -14.12
N PHE A 184 -4.79 1.87 -14.44
CA PHE A 184 -5.48 3.10 -14.06
C PHE A 184 -6.91 3.17 -14.64
N ASN A 185 -7.03 2.89 -15.95
CA ASN A 185 -8.33 2.84 -16.62
C ASN A 185 -9.25 1.74 -16.07
N GLN A 186 -8.70 0.59 -15.63
CA GLN A 186 -9.47 -0.50 -15.02
C GLN A 186 -9.87 -0.21 -13.56
N CYS A 187 -9.03 0.49 -12.78
CA CYS A 187 -9.35 1.01 -11.45
C CYS A 187 -10.54 1.99 -11.49
N ALA A 188 -10.66 2.78 -12.56
CA ALA A 188 -11.82 3.61 -12.90
C ALA A 188 -12.20 4.62 -11.80
N THR A 189 -11.21 5.37 -11.32
CA THR A 189 -11.32 6.37 -10.25
C THR A 189 -12.25 7.53 -10.64
N LYS A 190 -13.42 7.60 -10.02
CA LYS A 190 -14.41 8.69 -10.25
C LYS A 190 -14.15 9.96 -9.46
N LEU A 191 -13.41 9.87 -8.37
CA LEU A 191 -13.06 11.02 -7.53
C LEU A 191 -11.71 10.82 -6.85
N CYS A 192 -10.93 11.88 -6.78
CA CYS A 192 -9.79 12.02 -5.87
C CYS A 192 -10.09 13.15 -4.89
N SER A 193 -9.62 13.01 -3.66
CA SER A 193 -9.67 14.09 -2.67
C SER A 193 -8.36 14.20 -1.92
N TYR A 194 -8.00 15.40 -1.53
CA TYR A 194 -6.81 15.67 -0.70
C TYR A 194 -7.05 16.89 0.19
N THR A 195 -6.23 17.05 1.23
CA THR A 195 -6.34 18.18 2.15
C THR A 195 -5.25 19.22 1.90
N LEU A 196 -5.65 20.49 1.85
CA LEU A 196 -4.74 21.64 1.92
C LEU A 196 -4.72 22.22 3.32
N ILE A 197 -3.51 22.39 3.85
CA ILE A 197 -3.23 23.11 5.08
C ILE A 197 -2.89 24.56 4.71
N SER A 198 -3.70 25.53 5.15
CA SER A 198 -3.50 26.96 4.85
C SER A 198 -3.87 27.88 6.02
N ARG A 199 -3.39 29.13 5.95
CA ARG A 199 -3.76 30.17 6.93
C ARG A 199 -5.18 30.67 6.67
N PRO A 200 -5.94 31.06 7.72
CA PRO A 200 -7.29 31.60 7.56
C PRO A 200 -7.31 32.88 6.70
N HIS A 201 -8.35 33.01 5.88
CA HIS A 201 -8.55 34.21 5.07
C HIS A 201 -8.85 35.45 5.94
N SER A 202 -8.44 36.64 5.51
CA SER A 202 -8.57 37.89 6.28
C SER A 202 -9.99 38.17 6.78
N LEU A 203 -11.00 37.90 5.93
CA LEU A 203 -12.42 38.04 6.28
C LEU A 203 -12.84 37.14 7.45
N TYR A 204 -12.29 35.92 7.58
CA TYR A 204 -12.57 35.02 8.70
C TYR A 204 -12.00 35.56 10.01
N VAL A 205 -10.78 36.10 9.97
CA VAL A 205 -10.17 36.75 11.15
C VAL A 205 -11.01 37.96 11.59
N ILE A 206 -11.50 38.76 10.63
CA ILE A 206 -12.35 39.92 10.90
C ILE A 206 -13.70 39.50 11.51
N THR A 207 -14.41 38.51 10.97
CA THR A 207 -15.70 38.07 11.53
C THR A 207 -15.58 37.43 12.90
N VAL A 208 -14.49 36.69 13.17
CA VAL A 208 -14.16 36.16 14.50
C VAL A 208 -13.90 37.31 15.49
N LEU A 209 -13.12 38.33 15.12
CA LEU A 209 -12.87 39.49 15.99
C LEU A 209 -14.15 40.30 16.29
N VAL A 210 -15.02 40.53 15.29
CA VAL A 210 -16.29 41.27 15.47
C VAL A 210 -17.25 40.51 16.37
N SER A 211 -17.45 39.20 16.13
CA SER A 211 -18.34 38.37 16.96
C SER A 211 -17.85 38.22 18.39
N LEU A 212 -16.53 38.10 18.60
CA LEU A 212 -15.91 38.12 19.94
C LEU A 212 -16.11 39.46 20.64
N PHE A 213 -15.91 40.60 19.96
CA PHE A 213 -16.09 41.92 20.59
C PHE A 213 -17.54 42.14 21.07
N CYS A 214 -18.52 41.74 20.26
CA CYS A 214 -19.94 41.77 20.65
C CYS A 214 -20.25 40.84 21.84
N GLY A 215 -19.82 39.57 21.80
CA GLY A 215 -20.10 38.62 22.88
C GLY A 215 -19.40 38.97 24.19
N LEU A 216 -18.10 39.30 24.13
CA LEU A 216 -17.26 39.55 25.30
C LEU A 216 -17.67 40.84 26.04
N SER A 217 -18.08 41.88 25.33
CA SER A 217 -18.55 43.13 25.94
C SER A 217 -19.90 42.99 26.67
N ILE A 218 -20.78 42.10 26.20
CA ILE A 218 -22.03 41.75 26.89
C ILE A 218 -21.74 40.91 28.15
N ALA A 219 -20.94 39.86 28.02
CA ALA A 219 -20.57 38.98 29.13
C ALA A 219 -19.89 39.76 30.28
N TRP A 220 -18.95 40.66 29.95
CA TRP A 220 -18.27 41.47 30.95
C TRP A 220 -19.21 42.40 31.73
N ARG A 221 -20.19 43.03 31.08
CA ARG A 221 -21.19 43.86 31.79
C ARG A 221 -21.94 43.06 32.87
N ILE A 222 -22.28 41.81 32.58
CA ILE A 222 -22.94 40.92 33.55
C ILE A 222 -22.01 40.58 34.71
N ILE A 223 -20.78 40.14 34.42
CA ILE A 223 -19.77 39.78 35.43
C ILE A 223 -19.43 40.98 36.33
N LEU A 224 -19.27 42.17 35.76
CA LEU A 224 -18.96 43.39 36.51
C LEU A 224 -20.12 43.86 37.39
N LEU A 225 -21.38 43.69 36.99
CA LEU A 225 -22.53 43.93 37.87
C LEU A 225 -22.55 42.98 39.08
N ILE A 226 -22.09 41.72 38.92
CA ILE A 226 -21.95 40.76 40.02
C ILE A 226 -20.81 41.18 40.96
N ILE A 227 -19.63 41.51 40.42
CA ILE A 227 -18.46 41.96 41.20
C ILE A 227 -18.76 43.27 41.95
N ILE A 228 -19.41 44.24 41.30
CA ILE A 228 -19.77 45.53 41.94
C ILE A 228 -20.81 45.30 43.04
N ARG A 229 -21.80 44.42 42.87
CA ARG A 229 -22.72 44.04 43.97
C ARG A 229 -21.98 43.43 45.16
N PHE A 230 -20.99 42.58 44.91
CA PHE A 230 -20.16 41.96 45.95
C PHE A 230 -19.32 43.01 46.70
N LEU A 231 -18.57 43.86 45.98
CA LEU A 231 -17.73 44.91 46.57
C LEU A 231 -18.54 46.01 47.29
N ARG A 232 -19.73 46.37 46.78
CA ARG A 232 -20.59 47.40 47.39
C ARG A 232 -21.18 46.98 48.74
N ASN A 233 -21.25 45.68 49.03
CA ASN A 233 -21.64 45.17 50.34
C ASN A 233 -20.49 45.23 51.38
N LEU A 234 -19.23 45.32 50.93
CA LEU A 234 -18.06 45.36 51.80
C LEU A 234 -17.67 46.78 52.27
N MET A 235 -18.14 47.85 51.61
CA MET A 235 -17.71 49.22 51.91
C MET A 235 -18.84 50.27 51.84
N ARG A 236 -19.16 50.88 52.99
CA ARG A 236 -19.91 52.15 53.17
C ARG A 236 -19.30 52.89 54.36
N PRO A 237 -18.89 54.18 54.26
CA PRO A 237 -19.83 55.26 54.67
C PRO A 237 -19.63 56.68 54.05
N LYS A 238 -20.75 57.45 54.01
CA LYS A 238 -20.90 58.93 54.10
C LYS A 238 -20.19 59.87 53.07
N ILE A 239 -20.61 61.15 53.06
CA ILE A 239 -20.71 62.06 51.89
C ILE A 239 -20.52 63.55 52.28
N LEU A 240 -19.85 64.40 51.44
CA LEU A 240 -20.22 65.81 51.10
C LEU A 240 -19.33 66.39 49.94
N PRO A 241 -19.73 67.41 49.13
CA PRO A 241 -19.07 67.78 47.83
C PRO A 241 -18.71 69.29 47.58
N THR A 242 -18.04 69.60 46.43
CA THR A 242 -17.97 70.83 45.54
C THR A 242 -16.58 70.91 44.82
N THR A 243 -16.25 71.22 43.53
CA THR A 243 -16.78 71.88 42.28
C THR A 243 -16.39 73.36 42.06
N ASP A 244 -15.79 73.86 40.95
CA ASP A 244 -14.94 73.30 39.85
C ASP A 244 -13.89 74.39 39.38
N THR A 245 -13.66 75.00 38.18
CA THR A 245 -14.16 74.94 36.77
C THR A 245 -13.19 75.70 35.78
N LEU A 246 -13.04 75.25 34.51
CA LEU A 246 -12.45 75.97 33.32
C LEU A 246 -10.94 76.44 33.43
N THR A 247 -10.19 77.14 32.53
CA THR A 247 -10.19 77.67 31.11
C THR A 247 -8.69 77.92 30.66
N SER A 248 -8.16 78.37 29.49
CA SER A 248 -8.59 78.63 28.08
C SER A 248 -7.42 78.71 27.03
N ARG A 249 -7.51 77.95 25.91
CA ARG A 249 -7.25 78.30 24.47
C ARG A 249 -6.13 79.28 23.98
N HIS A 250 -4.98 78.79 23.42
CA HIS A 250 -4.40 79.13 22.08
C HIS A 250 -2.94 78.61 21.78
N VAL A 251 -2.77 77.44 21.15
CA VAL A 251 -1.61 77.13 20.25
C VAL A 251 -2.13 76.24 19.11
N ARG A 252 -2.77 76.85 18.11
CA ARG A 252 -4.02 76.32 17.51
C ARG A 252 -3.93 75.04 16.64
N PHE A 253 -2.76 74.41 16.46
CA PHE A 253 -2.63 73.14 15.72
C PHE A 253 -1.86 72.06 16.50
N ILE A 254 -0.65 72.36 17.01
CA ILE A 254 0.07 71.44 17.92
C ILE A 254 -0.74 71.23 19.21
N ASN A 255 -1.28 72.29 19.82
CA ASN A 255 -2.26 72.12 20.89
C ASN A 255 -3.67 71.79 20.38
N HIS A 256 -3.96 71.63 19.08
CA HIS A 256 -5.19 70.93 18.70
C HIS A 256 -4.99 69.43 18.87
N ILE A 257 -3.89 68.85 18.35
CA ILE A 257 -3.52 67.46 18.66
C ILE A 257 -3.36 67.30 20.18
N ARG A 258 -2.57 68.14 20.86
CA ARG A 258 -2.33 68.03 22.31
C ARG A 258 -3.58 68.28 23.16
N TYR A 259 -4.51 69.16 22.77
CA TYR A 259 -5.80 69.34 23.46
C TYR A 259 -6.80 68.24 23.14
N VAL A 260 -6.80 67.67 21.92
CA VAL A 260 -7.60 66.48 21.63
C VAL A 260 -7.05 65.30 22.41
N TRP A 261 -5.73 65.13 22.51
CA TRP A 261 -5.07 64.10 23.32
C TRP A 261 -5.23 64.33 24.83
N GLN A 262 -5.22 65.58 25.32
CA GLN A 262 -5.54 65.91 26.72
C GLN A 262 -7.05 65.88 27.01
N SER A 263 -7.92 66.12 26.03
CA SER A 263 -9.37 65.99 26.20
C SER A 263 -9.76 64.52 26.19
N LEU A 264 -9.19 63.71 25.28
CA LEU A 264 -9.24 62.25 25.34
C LEU A 264 -8.62 61.76 26.64
N MET A 265 -7.40 62.14 27.02
CA MET A 265 -6.79 61.65 28.25
C MET A 265 -7.51 62.12 29.51
N ASN A 266 -8.05 63.34 29.58
CA ASN A 266 -8.87 63.75 30.72
C ASN A 266 -10.22 63.01 30.73
N LYS A 267 -10.82 62.73 29.57
CA LYS A 267 -12.01 61.87 29.45
C LYS A 267 -11.72 60.40 29.75
N LEU A 268 -10.51 59.90 29.47
CA LEU A 268 -10.02 58.53 29.74
C LEU A 268 -9.60 58.35 31.20
N LEU A 269 -8.97 59.35 31.80
CA LEU A 269 -8.59 59.38 33.22
C LEU A 269 -9.80 59.51 34.14
N LYS A 270 -10.82 60.26 33.68
CA LYS A 270 -12.18 60.32 34.27
C LYS A 270 -13.15 59.28 33.65
N PHE A 271 -12.69 58.36 32.79
CA PHE A 271 -13.61 57.40 32.15
C PHE A 271 -14.09 56.41 33.19
N ASN A 272 -15.40 56.32 33.32
CA ASN A 272 -16.07 55.40 34.21
C ASN A 272 -17.11 54.63 33.41
N VAL A 273 -16.81 53.38 33.06
CA VAL A 273 -17.74 52.50 32.32
C VAL A 273 -18.92 52.09 33.20
N PHE A 274 -18.82 52.30 34.51
CA PHE A 274 -19.81 51.96 35.53
C PHE A 274 -20.40 53.19 36.21
N GLU A 275 -20.32 54.35 35.55
CA GLU A 275 -20.88 55.62 36.01
C GLU A 275 -22.37 55.47 36.33
N ASN A 276 -22.74 55.88 37.55
CA ASN A 276 -24.07 55.73 38.09
C ASN A 276 -24.49 57.02 38.77
N GLU A 277 -25.51 57.69 38.25
CA GLU A 277 -25.99 58.99 38.77
C GLU A 277 -26.35 58.93 40.28
N ALA A 278 -26.68 57.75 40.81
CA ALA A 278 -26.96 57.54 42.23
C ALA A 278 -25.70 57.36 43.13
N THR A 279 -24.47 57.41 42.59
CA THR A 279 -23.22 57.28 43.39
C THR A 279 -22.33 58.54 43.38
N TRP A 280 -22.65 59.55 42.57
CA TRP A 280 -21.81 60.75 42.34
C TRP A 280 -21.33 61.47 43.61
N ASN A 281 -22.15 61.48 44.68
CA ASN A 281 -21.83 62.16 45.94
C ASN A 281 -20.84 61.40 46.85
N ASN A 282 -20.39 60.19 46.49
CA ASN A 282 -19.62 59.32 47.37
C ASN A 282 -18.27 58.94 46.75
N GLU A 283 -17.22 59.68 47.13
CA GLU A 283 -15.90 59.62 46.50
C GLU A 283 -15.26 58.22 46.53
N CYS A 284 -15.55 57.42 47.56
CA CYS A 284 -15.07 56.03 47.66
C CYS A 284 -15.68 55.13 46.56
N HIS A 285 -16.96 55.34 46.21
CA HIS A 285 -17.57 54.68 45.06
C HIS A 285 -16.98 55.19 43.74
N LEU A 286 -16.86 56.50 43.55
CA LEU A 286 -16.26 57.05 42.33
C LEU A 286 -14.81 56.53 42.10
N ARG A 287 -13.98 56.48 43.14
CA ARG A 287 -12.62 55.91 43.06
C ARG A 287 -12.62 54.41 42.74
N THR A 288 -13.55 53.63 43.30
CA THR A 288 -13.65 52.18 43.02
C THR A 288 -14.26 51.88 41.65
N GLU A 289 -15.19 52.69 41.16
CA GLU A 289 -15.76 52.60 39.81
C GLU A 289 -14.72 52.96 38.72
N ILE A 290 -13.90 54.00 38.94
CA ILE A 290 -12.76 54.35 38.07
C ILE A 290 -11.69 53.25 38.10
N LEU A 291 -11.38 52.69 39.29
CA LEU A 291 -10.42 51.58 39.40
C LEU A 291 -10.95 50.31 38.71
N ALA A 292 -12.22 49.98 38.88
CA ALA A 292 -12.88 48.88 38.18
C ALA A 292 -12.87 49.09 36.66
N THR A 293 -13.06 50.33 36.19
CA THR A 293 -12.95 50.68 34.76
C THR A 293 -11.53 50.45 34.23
N ARG A 294 -10.49 50.81 34.99
CA ARG A 294 -9.09 50.58 34.60
C ARG A 294 -8.74 49.09 34.57
N ILE A 295 -9.15 48.33 35.59
CA ILE A 295 -8.95 46.87 35.64
C ILE A 295 -9.71 46.19 34.49
N TYR A 296 -10.96 46.59 34.24
CA TYR A 296 -11.76 46.07 33.12
C TYR A 296 -11.07 46.29 31.77
N ILE A 297 -10.61 47.51 31.47
CA ILE A 297 -9.93 47.82 30.21
C ILE A 297 -8.63 47.01 30.06
N LEU A 298 -7.87 46.85 31.15
CA LEU A 298 -6.63 46.06 31.16
C LEU A 298 -6.90 44.56 30.92
N CYS A 299 -7.87 43.96 31.63
CA CYS A 299 -8.25 42.56 31.45
C CYS A 299 -8.86 42.30 30.06
N LEU A 300 -9.66 43.22 29.53
CA LEU A 300 -10.21 43.15 28.19
C LEU A 300 -9.11 43.25 27.12
N GLY A 301 -8.12 44.15 27.32
CA GLY A 301 -6.96 44.27 26.44
C GLY A 301 -6.09 43.01 26.40
N ILE A 302 -5.83 42.39 27.56
CA ILE A 302 -5.12 41.11 27.65
C ILE A 302 -5.92 39.99 26.98
N SER A 303 -7.23 39.90 27.25
CA SER A 303 -8.11 38.88 26.65
C SER A 303 -8.14 38.98 25.12
N ILE A 304 -8.31 40.18 24.57
CA ILE A 304 -8.25 40.43 23.12
C ILE A 304 -6.86 40.09 22.56
N SER A 305 -5.77 40.43 23.26
CA SER A 305 -4.40 40.11 22.80
C SER A 305 -4.15 38.60 22.70
N ILE A 306 -4.58 37.83 23.70
CA ILE A 306 -4.49 36.36 23.69
C ILE A 306 -5.32 35.77 22.53
N LEU A 307 -6.53 36.29 22.31
CA LEU A 307 -7.41 35.84 21.23
C LEU A 307 -6.88 36.20 19.83
N ILE A 308 -6.22 37.35 19.68
CA ILE A 308 -5.50 37.72 18.43
C ILE A 308 -4.34 36.74 18.19
N VAL A 309 -3.51 36.46 19.19
CA VAL A 309 -2.41 35.49 19.05
C VAL A 309 -2.94 34.09 18.69
N TYR A 310 -4.00 33.64 19.35
CA TYR A 310 -4.66 32.36 19.05
C TYR A 310 -5.21 32.30 17.60
N THR A 311 -5.91 33.35 17.14
CA THR A 311 -6.49 33.40 15.79
C THR A 311 -5.47 33.65 14.68
N LEU A 312 -4.27 34.13 15.00
CA LEU A 312 -3.12 34.18 14.08
C LEU A 312 -2.35 32.85 14.00
N LEU A 313 -2.41 32.03 15.05
CA LEU A 313 -1.77 30.71 15.12
C LEU A 313 -2.66 29.56 14.63
N ILE A 314 -3.98 29.74 14.57
CA ILE A 314 -4.89 28.70 14.07
C ILE A 314 -4.71 28.46 12.57
N ILE A 315 -4.69 27.18 12.19
CA ILE A 315 -4.49 26.72 10.81
C ILE A 315 -5.79 26.09 10.32
N GLN A 316 -6.15 26.30 9.06
CA GLN A 316 -7.36 25.74 8.46
C GLN A 316 -7.02 24.61 7.48
N THR A 317 -7.80 23.54 7.54
CA THR A 317 -7.78 22.43 6.60
C THR A 317 -8.92 22.57 5.60
N HIS A 318 -8.59 22.53 4.30
CA HIS A 318 -9.56 22.59 3.21
C HIS A 318 -9.50 21.27 2.45
N LEU A 319 -10.62 20.58 2.32
CA LEU A 319 -10.74 19.37 1.50
C LEU A 319 -11.06 19.78 0.06
N ILE A 320 -10.21 19.36 -0.88
CA ILE A 320 -10.43 19.52 -2.32
C ILE A 320 -10.93 18.19 -2.88
N ILE A 321 -11.87 18.26 -3.84
CA ILE A 321 -12.40 17.12 -4.59
C ILE A 321 -12.17 17.37 -6.08
N ILE A 322 -11.59 16.40 -6.76
CA ILE A 322 -11.42 16.35 -8.21
C ILE A 322 -12.28 15.20 -8.72
N ASN A 323 -13.10 15.45 -9.75
CA ASN A 323 -14.03 14.48 -10.33
C ASN A 323 -13.46 13.95 -11.65
N ASN A 324 -13.46 12.64 -11.84
CA ASN A 324 -12.90 11.93 -13.00
C ASN A 324 -11.46 12.39 -13.35
N PRO A 325 -10.50 12.30 -12.41
CA PRO A 325 -9.11 12.71 -12.62
C PRO A 325 -8.47 12.00 -13.81
N SER A 326 -7.61 12.72 -14.55
CA SER A 326 -6.76 12.09 -15.56
C SER A 326 -5.56 11.35 -14.93
N LEU A 327 -4.93 10.44 -15.69
CA LEU A 327 -3.72 9.74 -15.25
C LEU A 327 -2.60 10.73 -14.87
N ILE A 328 -2.33 11.71 -15.74
CA ILE A 328 -1.30 12.74 -15.53
C ILE A 328 -1.61 13.58 -14.27
N GLU A 329 -2.87 13.94 -14.07
CA GLU A 329 -3.32 14.70 -12.89
C GLU A 329 -3.18 13.89 -11.59
N PHE A 330 -3.43 12.58 -11.62
CA PHE A 330 -3.17 11.69 -10.49
C PHE A 330 -1.66 11.60 -10.18
N GLU A 331 -0.82 11.40 -11.19
CA GLU A 331 0.64 11.34 -11.04
C GLU A 331 1.23 12.66 -10.49
N ASP A 332 0.78 13.82 -11.00
CA ASP A 332 1.21 15.14 -10.51
C ASP A 332 0.78 15.37 -9.04
N LEU A 333 -0.42 14.95 -8.66
CA LEU A 333 -0.90 15.05 -7.26
C LEU A 333 -0.11 14.13 -6.33
N GLN A 334 0.19 12.90 -6.77
CA GLN A 334 0.88 11.89 -5.97
C GLN A 334 2.37 12.21 -5.80
N LYS A 335 3.01 12.77 -6.84
CA LYS A 335 4.39 13.27 -6.83
C LYS A 335 4.56 14.52 -5.96
N ASN A 336 3.48 15.27 -5.70
CA ASN A 336 3.53 16.48 -4.90
C ASN A 336 3.46 16.18 -3.40
N SER A 337 4.60 16.24 -2.72
CA SER A 337 4.75 15.98 -1.27
C SER A 337 3.86 16.83 -0.36
N LYS A 338 3.30 17.95 -0.86
CA LYS A 338 2.34 18.78 -0.12
C LYS A 338 0.94 18.15 -0.02
N TYR A 339 0.58 17.22 -0.91
CA TYR A 339 -0.75 16.60 -1.00
C TYR A 339 -0.71 15.09 -0.80
N SER A 340 0.33 14.43 -1.31
CA SER A 340 0.51 12.98 -1.42
C SER A 340 0.10 12.20 -0.16
N SER A 341 0.55 12.64 1.03
CA SER A 341 0.23 11.99 2.32
C SER A 341 -1.24 12.08 2.76
N THR A 342 -2.08 12.84 2.07
CA THR A 342 -3.53 12.92 2.32
C THR A 342 -4.37 12.70 1.05
N LEU A 343 -3.73 12.27 -0.05
CA LEU A 343 -4.40 11.96 -1.32
C LEU A 343 -5.17 10.65 -1.19
N ASN A 344 -6.47 10.70 -1.46
CA ASN A 344 -7.36 9.55 -1.41
C ASN A 344 -8.16 9.45 -2.72
N CYS A 345 -7.84 8.40 -3.49
CA CYS A 345 -8.38 8.12 -4.82
C CYS A 345 -8.93 6.68 -4.86
N PRO A 346 -10.17 6.43 -4.41
CA PRO A 346 -10.76 5.09 -4.41
C PRO A 346 -10.96 4.53 -5.83
N CYS A 347 -10.52 3.28 -6.05
CA CYS A 347 -10.89 2.54 -7.27
C CYS A 347 -12.38 2.18 -7.20
N GLN A 348 -13.09 2.28 -8.33
CA GLN A 348 -14.44 1.72 -8.44
C GLN A 348 -14.38 0.18 -8.52
N ASN A 349 -13.41 -0.35 -9.27
CA ASN A 349 -13.20 -1.79 -9.40
C ASN A 349 -12.12 -2.26 -8.42
N ILE A 350 -12.55 -2.86 -7.31
CA ILE A 350 -11.63 -3.30 -6.24
C ILE A 350 -10.84 -4.55 -6.66
N SER A 351 -11.42 -5.41 -7.50
CA SER A 351 -10.77 -6.57 -8.11
C SER A 351 -10.43 -6.31 -9.57
N ILE A 352 -9.14 -6.39 -9.91
CA ILE A 352 -8.65 -6.35 -11.29
C ILE A 352 -8.28 -7.76 -11.73
N GLU A 353 -8.94 -8.26 -12.76
CA GLU A 353 -8.64 -9.56 -13.38
C GLU A 353 -7.31 -9.50 -14.14
N TYR A 354 -6.58 -10.61 -14.16
CA TYR A 354 -5.41 -10.76 -15.01
C TYR A 354 -5.86 -11.24 -16.39
N LYS A 355 -5.51 -10.51 -17.45
CA LYS A 355 -5.74 -10.92 -18.83
C LYS A 355 -4.43 -11.43 -19.42
N PHE A 356 -4.50 -12.58 -20.08
CA PHE A 356 -3.42 -13.18 -20.86
C PHE A 356 -3.32 -12.51 -22.24
#